data_AF-A0A1F4Z0V3-F1
#
_entry.id   AF-A0A1F4Z0V3-F1
#
_cell.length_a   1.000
_cell.length_b   1.000
_cell.length_c   1.000
_cell.angle_alpha   90.00
_cell.angle_beta   90.00
_cell.angle_gamma   90.00
#
_symmetry.space_group_name_H-M   'P 1'
#
loop_
_entity.id
_entity.type
_entity.pdbx_description
1 polymer ?
#
loop_
_entity_poly.entity_id
_entity_poly.type
_entity_poly.pdbx_seq_one_letter_code
_entity_poly.pdbx_strand_id
1 'polypeptide(L)'
;MSSAQYARIKLGNQDKISFLSNLGTLLAAGIPLLDAVGSLLEDSKGGQKKVMETLRADLMQGKRIYASLSRFPRAFDKITVNLIRAAEEAGTLEVTLKDLRDHLQQEIEFNDKVRFALLYPLIILFVFIGVMLMMLVLVVPKLTTVFYQLGVTLPLSTRILIFASDLLIKKTFYVIGVGGALAFISYFIYSHKKSFVLNILFSLPLISQLVRQIDLARLSRSLYLLLSSGLPITVALELSAQVVMREQTAKMINRSREMVLSGKKLSEGFRTSKKSLPTIMTRLIEAGEKSGSLDKSFQEISNFLSYQVANSLKTITVLVEPVMLVGIGLAVGTMMMAIIGPIYGLVGQVKFR
;
A
#
# COMPACT_ATOMS: atom_id res chain seq x y z
N MET A 1 7.58 -31.27 8.47
CA MET A 1 7.13 -30.05 9.17
C MET A 1 5.59 -29.99 9.19
N SER A 2 5.00 -29.41 10.23
CA SER A 2 3.54 -29.23 10.33
C SER A 2 3.06 -28.11 9.38
N SER A 3 1.81 -28.18 8.90
CA SER A 3 1.17 -27.14 8.07
C SER A 3 1.28 -25.74 8.69
N ALA A 4 1.23 -25.63 10.02
CA ALA A 4 1.40 -24.39 10.76
C ALA A 4 2.82 -23.79 10.68
N GLN A 5 3.85 -24.63 10.52
CA GLN A 5 5.24 -24.17 10.41
C GLN A 5 5.53 -23.57 9.02
N TYR A 6 4.97 -24.16 7.96
CA TYR A 6 5.10 -23.63 6.60
C TYR A 6 4.42 -22.27 6.43
N ALA A 7 3.23 -22.11 7.02
CA ALA A 7 2.47 -20.87 6.97
C ALA A 7 3.18 -19.65 7.61
N ARG A 8 4.22 -19.86 8.42
CA ARG A 8 4.99 -18.79 9.07
C ARG A 8 6.16 -18.28 8.23
N ILE A 9 6.64 -19.07 7.26
CA ILE A 9 7.83 -18.72 6.46
C ILE A 9 7.46 -17.59 5.49
N LYS A 10 8.24 -16.52 5.52
CA LYS A 10 8.10 -15.34 4.67
C LYS A 10 9.41 -15.12 3.91
N LEU A 11 9.29 -14.64 2.67
CA LEU A 11 10.41 -14.19 1.85
C LEU A 11 10.33 -12.68 1.67
N GLY A 12 11.49 -12.01 1.70
CA GLY A 12 11.61 -10.63 1.28
C GLY A 12 11.34 -10.49 -0.23
N ASN A 13 11.04 -9.26 -0.68
CA ASN A 13 10.79 -9.01 -2.09
C ASN A 13 12.02 -9.36 -2.97
N GLN A 14 13.22 -9.05 -2.49
CA GLN A 14 14.48 -9.42 -3.16
C GLN A 14 14.68 -10.93 -3.20
N ASP A 15 14.49 -11.64 -2.08
CA ASP A 15 14.59 -13.11 -2.05
C ASP A 15 13.64 -13.78 -3.06
N LYS A 16 12.41 -13.25 -3.20
CA LYS A 16 11.45 -13.73 -4.20
C LYS A 16 11.93 -13.49 -5.62
N ILE A 17 12.43 -12.28 -5.93
CA ILE A 17 12.99 -11.95 -7.25
C ILE A 17 14.18 -12.87 -7.55
N SER A 18 15.12 -13.02 -6.63
CA SER A 18 16.30 -13.87 -6.80
C SER A 18 15.90 -15.33 -6.98
N PHE A 19 14.92 -15.82 -6.23
CA PHE A 19 14.38 -17.18 -6.41
C PHE A 19 13.81 -17.37 -7.84
N LEU A 20 12.90 -16.50 -8.27
CA LEU A 20 12.26 -16.59 -9.59
C LEU A 20 13.27 -16.43 -10.72
N SER A 21 14.17 -15.44 -10.60
CA SER A 21 15.18 -15.13 -11.61
C SER A 21 16.21 -16.24 -11.73
N ASN A 22 16.80 -16.68 -10.62
CA ASN A 22 17.88 -17.67 -10.70
C ASN A 22 17.35 -19.03 -11.13
N LEU A 23 16.17 -19.44 -10.63
CA LEU A 23 15.54 -20.68 -11.07
C LEU A 23 15.18 -20.62 -12.56
N GLY A 24 14.58 -19.51 -13.01
CA GLY A 24 14.27 -19.29 -14.42
C GLY A 24 15.53 -19.35 -15.31
N THR A 25 16.61 -18.68 -14.91
CA THR A 25 17.88 -18.69 -15.66
C THR A 25 18.51 -20.08 -15.75
N LEU A 26 18.51 -20.86 -14.66
CA LEU A 26 19.07 -22.22 -14.68
C LEU A 26 18.24 -23.14 -15.59
N LEU A 27 16.90 -23.05 -15.52
CA LEU A 27 16.02 -23.81 -16.40
C LEU A 27 16.19 -23.40 -17.87
N ALA A 28 16.36 -22.10 -18.15
CA ALA A 28 16.65 -21.58 -19.49
C ALA A 28 17.97 -22.11 -20.06
N ALA A 29 18.96 -22.36 -19.19
CA ALA A 29 20.23 -22.97 -19.56
C ALA A 29 20.12 -24.49 -19.79
N GLY A 30 18.92 -25.08 -19.68
CA GLY A 30 18.69 -26.51 -19.85
C GLY A 30 19.08 -27.36 -18.63
N ILE A 31 19.35 -26.73 -17.48
CA ILE A 31 19.71 -27.46 -16.26
C ILE A 31 18.46 -28.15 -15.72
N PRO A 32 18.50 -29.47 -15.43
CA PRO A 32 17.36 -30.18 -14.86
C PRO A 32 16.87 -29.53 -13.57
N LEU A 33 15.54 -29.48 -13.39
CA LEU A 33 14.91 -28.77 -12.28
C LEU A 33 15.44 -29.19 -10.90
N LEU A 34 15.66 -30.49 -10.68
CA LEU A 34 16.15 -30.99 -9.40
C LEU A 34 17.57 -30.47 -9.10
N ASP A 35 18.43 -30.42 -10.12
CA ASP A 35 19.80 -29.92 -10.02
C ASP A 35 19.80 -28.40 -9.83
N ALA A 36 18.96 -27.68 -10.58
CA ALA A 36 18.79 -26.24 -10.43
C ALA A 36 18.36 -25.86 -9.00
N VAL A 37 17.38 -26.57 -8.42
CA VAL A 37 16.99 -26.38 -7.02
C VAL A 37 18.12 -26.76 -6.06
N GLY A 38 18.90 -27.78 -6.38
CA GLY A 38 20.11 -28.17 -5.64
C GLY A 38 21.14 -27.05 -5.57
N SER A 39 21.50 -26.46 -6.70
CA SER A 39 22.45 -25.34 -6.77
C SER A 39 21.95 -24.11 -6.01
N LEU A 40 20.68 -23.74 -6.16
CA LEU A 40 20.11 -22.60 -5.43
C LEU A 40 20.04 -22.82 -3.93
N LEU A 41 19.95 -24.08 -3.47
CA LEU A 41 19.91 -24.40 -2.05
C LEU A 41 21.25 -24.08 -1.35
N GLU A 42 22.38 -24.20 -2.05
CA GLU A 42 23.71 -23.96 -1.50
C GLU A 42 23.89 -22.49 -1.06
N ASP A 43 23.39 -21.56 -1.87
CA ASP A 43 23.44 -20.11 -1.60
C ASP A 43 22.26 -19.59 -0.76
N SER A 44 21.26 -20.44 -0.50
CA SER A 44 20.03 -20.03 0.17
C SER A 44 20.19 -19.87 1.69
N LYS A 45 19.59 -18.81 2.24
CA LYS A 45 19.58 -18.51 3.68
C LYS A 45 18.16 -18.36 4.23
N GLY A 46 18.01 -18.48 5.54
CA GLY A 46 16.77 -18.16 6.27
C GLY A 46 15.52 -18.86 5.72
N GLY A 47 14.51 -18.07 5.34
CA GLY A 47 13.25 -18.58 4.80
C GLY A 47 13.41 -19.26 3.44
N GLN A 48 14.28 -18.74 2.58
CA GLN A 48 14.52 -19.28 1.23
C GLN A 48 15.11 -20.68 1.29
N LYS A 49 16.05 -20.90 2.21
CA LYS A 49 16.64 -22.24 2.44
C LYS A 49 15.58 -23.29 2.74
N LYS A 50 14.64 -22.98 3.65
CA LYS A 50 13.55 -23.90 4.01
C LYS A 50 12.60 -24.21 2.84
N VAL A 51 12.35 -23.20 2.00
CA VAL A 51 11.57 -23.40 0.77
C VAL A 51 12.33 -24.35 -0.17
N MET A 52 13.63 -24.12 -0.38
CA MET A 52 14.43 -24.93 -1.31
C MET A 52 14.62 -26.37 -0.82
N GLU A 53 14.86 -26.57 0.49
CA GLU A 53 14.94 -27.90 1.11
C GLU A 53 13.63 -28.69 0.90
N THR A 54 12.50 -28.03 1.13
CA THR A 54 11.18 -28.66 0.97
C THR A 54 10.90 -28.96 -0.49
N LEU A 55 11.19 -28.02 -1.39
CA LEU A 55 10.99 -28.19 -2.82
C LEU A 55 11.86 -29.32 -3.37
N ARG A 56 13.14 -29.38 -3.01
CA ARG A 56 14.05 -30.47 -3.40
C ARG A 56 13.54 -31.82 -2.93
N ALA A 57 13.16 -31.93 -1.66
CA ALA A 57 12.64 -33.18 -1.10
C ALA A 57 11.32 -33.62 -1.76
N ASP A 58 10.43 -32.68 -2.07
CA ASP A 58 9.17 -32.96 -2.76
C ASP A 58 9.42 -33.38 -4.22
N LEU A 59 10.37 -32.75 -4.92
CA LEU A 59 10.76 -33.11 -6.28
C LEU A 59 11.41 -34.51 -6.36
N MET A 60 12.26 -34.87 -5.40
CA MET A 60 12.81 -36.24 -5.30
C MET A 60 11.73 -37.31 -5.10
N GLN A 61 10.58 -36.92 -4.53
CA GLN A 61 9.40 -37.78 -4.36
C GLN A 61 8.44 -37.73 -5.56
N GLY A 62 8.79 -37.01 -6.64
CA GLY A 62 7.95 -36.86 -7.83
C GLY A 62 6.73 -35.96 -7.65
N LYS A 63 6.70 -35.11 -6.61
CA LYS A 63 5.61 -34.15 -6.42
C LYS A 63 5.77 -32.94 -7.35
N ARG A 64 4.64 -32.33 -7.66
CA ARG A 64 4.56 -31.11 -8.47
C ARG A 64 5.08 -29.87 -7.73
N ILE A 65 5.69 -28.95 -8.46
CA ILE A 65 6.27 -27.70 -7.93
C ILE A 65 5.18 -26.86 -7.28
N TYR A 66 4.06 -26.65 -7.98
CA TYR A 66 2.98 -25.80 -7.47
C TYR A 66 2.44 -26.34 -6.13
N ALA A 67 2.41 -27.67 -5.96
CA ALA A 67 1.93 -28.30 -4.75
C ALA A 67 2.89 -28.02 -3.58
N SER A 68 4.20 -28.10 -3.81
CA SER A 68 5.20 -27.76 -2.80
C SER A 68 5.14 -26.28 -2.41
N LEU A 69 5.11 -25.37 -3.40
CA LEU A 69 5.09 -23.93 -3.15
C LEU A 69 3.79 -23.44 -2.48
N SER A 70 2.66 -24.11 -2.74
CA SER A 70 1.37 -23.79 -2.10
C SER A 70 1.37 -23.90 -0.57
N ARG A 71 2.31 -24.66 -0.01
CA ARG A 71 2.50 -24.82 1.44
C ARG A 71 3.01 -23.53 2.09
N PHE A 72 3.56 -22.61 1.31
CA PHE A 72 4.17 -21.35 1.77
C PHE A 72 3.33 -20.11 1.35
N PRO A 73 2.09 -19.94 1.83
CA PRO A 73 1.17 -18.89 1.37
C PRO A 73 1.64 -17.45 1.68
N ARG A 74 2.62 -17.27 2.58
CA ARG A 74 3.25 -15.97 2.86
C ARG A 74 4.44 -15.66 1.95
N ALA A 75 5.01 -16.69 1.31
CA ALA A 75 6.08 -16.55 0.32
C ALA A 75 5.49 -16.44 -1.08
N PHE A 76 4.58 -17.34 -1.45
CA PHE A 76 3.94 -17.39 -2.76
C PHE A 76 2.44 -17.20 -2.60
N ASP A 77 1.90 -16.20 -3.28
CA ASP A 77 0.47 -15.95 -3.28
C ASP A 77 -0.25 -16.91 -4.22
N LYS A 78 -1.59 -16.87 -4.20
CA LYS A 78 -2.41 -17.77 -5.02
C LYS A 78 -2.20 -17.53 -6.52
N ILE A 79 -1.92 -16.30 -6.94
CA ILE A 79 -1.64 -15.98 -8.35
C ILE A 79 -0.36 -16.71 -8.77
N THR A 80 0.74 -16.53 -8.03
CA THR A 80 2.02 -17.20 -8.30
C THR A 80 1.86 -18.71 -8.35
N VAL A 81 1.18 -19.31 -7.38
CA VAL A 81 0.98 -20.77 -7.33
C VAL A 81 0.16 -21.28 -8.52
N ASN A 82 -0.91 -20.59 -8.92
CA ASN A 82 -1.73 -21.02 -10.06
C ASN A 82 -1.02 -20.79 -11.40
N LEU A 83 -0.19 -19.76 -11.52
CA LEU A 83 0.65 -19.54 -12.70
C LEU A 83 1.70 -20.65 -12.83
N ILE A 84 2.37 -21.00 -11.75
CA ILE A 84 3.33 -22.11 -11.74
C ILE A 84 2.64 -23.44 -12.06
N ARG A 85 1.41 -23.66 -11.57
CA ARG A 85 0.62 -24.85 -11.95
C ARG A 85 0.39 -24.91 -13.46
N ALA A 86 -0.14 -23.83 -14.05
CA ALA A 86 -0.41 -23.77 -15.48
C ALA A 86 0.87 -23.96 -16.31
N ALA A 87 1.98 -23.35 -15.87
CA ALA A 87 3.28 -23.48 -16.53
C ALA A 87 3.87 -24.90 -16.41
N GLU A 88 3.68 -25.56 -15.28
CA GLU A 88 4.14 -26.94 -15.05
C GLU A 88 3.34 -27.94 -15.90
N GLU A 89 2.05 -27.70 -16.10
CA GLU A 89 1.19 -28.49 -16.99
C GLU A 89 1.50 -28.23 -18.47
N ALA A 90 1.81 -26.98 -18.83
CA ALA A 90 2.13 -26.56 -20.20
C ALA A 90 3.61 -26.75 -20.59
N GLY A 91 4.50 -27.07 -19.64
CA GLY A 91 5.95 -27.18 -19.88
C GLY A 91 6.65 -25.84 -20.12
N THR A 92 6.05 -24.71 -19.72
CA THR A 92 6.54 -23.34 -19.98
C THR A 92 7.10 -22.66 -18.73
N LEU A 93 7.52 -23.45 -17.73
CA LEU A 93 7.95 -22.97 -16.42
C LEU A 93 9.04 -21.88 -16.48
N GLU A 94 10.01 -22.03 -17.38
CA GLU A 94 11.07 -21.03 -17.60
C GLU A 94 10.50 -19.64 -17.92
N VAL A 95 9.61 -19.58 -18.92
CA VAL A 95 8.99 -18.34 -19.38
C VAL A 95 8.13 -17.74 -18.26
N THR A 96 7.31 -18.57 -17.60
CA THR A 96 6.44 -18.10 -16.52
C THR A 96 7.22 -17.59 -15.31
N LEU A 97 8.36 -18.19 -14.95
CA LEU A 97 9.21 -17.69 -13.87
C LEU A 97 9.79 -16.31 -14.21
N LYS A 98 10.17 -16.10 -15.47
CA LYS A 98 10.62 -14.79 -15.97
C LYS A 98 9.48 -13.75 -15.93
N ASP A 99 8.29 -14.10 -16.40
CA ASP A 99 7.12 -13.22 -16.39
C ASP A 99 6.70 -12.86 -14.94
N LEU A 100 6.74 -13.84 -14.03
CA LEU A 100 6.50 -13.63 -12.60
C LEU A 100 7.52 -12.68 -11.97
N ARG A 101 8.81 -12.82 -12.32
CA ARG A 101 9.87 -11.92 -11.86
C ARG A 101 9.60 -10.50 -12.34
N ASP A 102 9.35 -10.32 -13.64
CA ASP A 102 9.13 -9.01 -14.25
C ASP A 102 7.87 -8.34 -13.68
N HIS A 103 6.80 -9.12 -13.48
CA HIS A 103 5.60 -8.66 -12.80
C HIS A 103 5.88 -8.20 -11.37
N LEU A 104 6.57 -9.02 -10.58
CA LEU A 104 6.90 -8.70 -9.18
C LEU A 104 7.76 -7.43 -9.09
N GLN A 105 8.74 -7.28 -9.99
CA GLN A 105 9.59 -6.09 -10.06
C GLN A 105 8.76 -4.82 -10.37
N GLN A 106 7.87 -4.89 -11.37
CA GLN A 106 6.96 -3.79 -11.68
C GLN A 106 5.98 -3.47 -10.54
N GLU A 107 5.57 -4.48 -9.76
CA GLU A 107 4.71 -4.27 -8.60
C GLU A 107 5.46 -3.55 -7.47
N ILE A 108 6.71 -3.93 -7.23
CA ILE A 108 7.59 -3.28 -6.25
C ILE A 108 7.81 -1.82 -6.65
N GLU A 109 8.22 -1.56 -7.89
CA GLU A 109 8.42 -0.19 -8.39
C GLU A 109 7.15 0.66 -8.28
N PHE A 110 5.99 0.08 -8.59
CA PHE A 110 4.70 0.76 -8.43
C PHE A 110 4.41 1.10 -6.96
N ASN A 111 4.62 0.14 -6.06
CA ASN A 111 4.40 0.35 -4.63
C ASN A 111 5.39 1.35 -4.03
N ASP A 112 6.64 1.35 -4.49
CA ASP A 112 7.66 2.28 -4.07
C ASP A 112 7.36 3.70 -4.57
N LYS A 113 6.89 3.86 -5.81
CA LYS A 113 6.37 5.15 -6.31
C LYS A 113 5.25 5.70 -5.43
N VAL A 114 4.29 4.84 -5.03
CA VAL A 114 3.20 5.21 -4.10
C VAL A 114 3.76 5.62 -2.74
N ARG A 115 4.69 4.83 -2.17
CA ARG A 115 5.29 5.09 -0.86
C ARG A 115 6.10 6.38 -0.83
N PHE A 116 6.97 6.60 -1.82
CA PHE A 116 7.81 7.78 -1.89
C PHE A 116 7.01 9.06 -2.10
N ALA A 117 5.90 9.00 -2.86
CA ALA A 117 4.98 10.14 -3.01
C ALA A 117 4.35 10.59 -1.67
N LEU A 118 4.17 9.66 -0.72
CA LEU A 118 3.61 9.93 0.62
C LEU A 118 4.68 10.24 1.68
N LEU A 119 5.94 9.88 1.44
CA LEU A 119 7.02 10.07 2.40
C LEU A 119 7.32 11.56 2.63
N TYR A 120 7.34 12.35 1.56
CA TYR A 120 7.69 13.78 1.65
C TYR A 120 6.74 14.57 2.56
N PRO A 121 5.40 14.52 2.40
CA PRO A 121 4.47 15.17 3.34
C PRO A 121 4.65 14.71 4.80
N LEU A 122 4.98 13.44 5.00
CA LEU A 122 5.14 12.85 6.33
C LEU A 122 6.39 13.39 7.05
N ILE A 123 7.50 13.57 6.34
CA ILE A 123 8.74 14.16 6.88
C ILE A 123 8.49 15.60 7.32
N ILE A 124 7.84 16.41 6.47
CA ILE A 124 7.53 17.82 6.81
C ILE A 124 6.63 17.89 8.04
N LEU A 125 5.57 17.06 8.07
CA LEU A 125 4.66 17.01 9.21
C LEU A 125 5.40 16.59 10.49
N PHE A 126 6.30 15.60 10.40
CA PHE A 126 7.10 15.14 11.53
C PHE A 126 8.01 16.25 12.08
N VAL A 127 8.74 16.96 11.21
CA VAL A 127 9.58 18.10 11.61
C VAL A 127 8.73 19.21 12.23
N PHE A 128 7.60 19.55 11.60
CA PHE A 128 6.67 20.57 12.11
C PHE A 128 6.14 20.21 13.51
N ILE A 129 5.64 18.99 13.70
CA ILE A 129 5.17 18.52 15.01
C ILE A 129 6.31 18.55 16.03
N GLY A 130 7.53 18.15 15.65
CA GLY A 130 8.70 18.22 16.51
C GLY A 130 9.00 19.63 17.00
N VAL A 131 8.98 20.61 16.11
CA VAL A 131 9.17 22.04 16.44
C VAL A 131 8.04 22.54 17.35
N MET A 132 6.79 22.21 17.04
CA MET A 132 5.63 22.59 17.85
C MET A 132 5.70 22.01 19.27
N LEU A 133 6.08 20.74 19.41
CA LEU A 133 6.26 20.09 20.70
C LEU A 133 7.42 20.72 21.48
N MET A 134 8.54 20.99 20.83
CA MET A 134 9.67 21.68 21.45
C MET A 134 9.25 23.06 21.99
N MET A 135 8.48 23.82 21.21
CA MET A 135 7.93 25.12 21.64
C MET A 135 7.05 24.96 22.88
N LEU A 136 6.08 24.05 22.86
CA LEU A 136 5.14 23.84 23.96
C LEU A 136 5.82 23.30 25.22
N VAL A 137 6.83 22.43 25.10
CA VAL A 137 7.48 21.79 26.26
C VAL A 137 8.58 22.65 26.86
N LEU A 138 9.33 23.38 26.05
CA LEU A 138 10.53 24.12 26.53
C LEU A 138 10.33 25.63 26.57
N VAL A 139 9.69 26.21 25.55
CA VAL A 139 9.65 27.68 25.36
C VAL A 139 8.47 28.30 26.10
N VAL A 140 7.26 27.75 25.90
CA VAL A 140 6.03 28.27 26.50
C VAL A 140 6.07 28.30 28.04
N PRO A 141 6.56 27.29 28.77
CA PRO A 141 6.60 27.32 30.23
C PRO A 141 7.50 28.43 30.77
N LYS A 142 8.67 28.63 30.15
CA LYS A 142 9.61 29.68 30.54
C LYS A 142 9.02 31.07 30.36
N LEU A 143 8.28 31.29 29.27
CA LEU A 143 7.58 32.55 29.04
C LEU A 143 6.42 32.74 30.02
N THR A 144 5.70 31.66 30.32
CA THR A 144 4.58 31.66 31.27
C THR A 144 5.04 32.09 32.66
N THR A 145 6.19 31.60 33.14
CA THR A 145 6.74 32.03 34.44
C THR A 145 7.04 33.52 34.48
N VAL A 146 7.55 34.09 33.39
CA VAL A 146 7.82 35.54 33.28
C VAL A 146 6.51 36.33 33.26
N PHE A 147 5.52 35.89 32.49
CA PHE A 147 4.23 36.60 32.40
C PHE A 147 3.46 36.61 33.72
N TYR A 148 3.52 35.52 34.50
CA TYR A 148 2.89 35.49 35.83
C TYR A 148 3.59 36.43 36.83
N GLN A 149 4.92 36.53 36.79
CA GLN A 149 5.68 37.46 37.64
C GLN A 149 5.34 38.93 37.34
N LEU A 150 5.05 39.23 36.08
CA LEU A 150 4.71 40.58 35.64
C LEU A 150 3.23 40.94 35.87
N GLY A 151 2.38 40.01 36.33
CA GLY A 151 0.99 40.28 36.70
C GLY A 151 0.09 40.70 35.53
N VAL A 152 0.45 40.35 34.29
CA VAL A 152 -0.24 40.84 33.08
C VAL A 152 -1.46 39.99 32.76
N THR A 153 -2.53 40.63 32.27
CA THR A 153 -3.67 39.92 31.69
C THR A 153 -3.29 39.30 30.36
N LEU A 154 -3.36 37.97 30.27
CA LEU A 154 -2.95 37.24 29.09
C LEU A 154 -4.07 37.20 28.02
N PRO A 155 -3.76 37.50 26.75
CA PRO A 155 -4.67 37.29 25.63
C PRO A 155 -5.18 35.84 25.55
N LEU A 156 -6.33 35.66 24.91
CA LEU A 156 -6.96 34.35 24.76
C LEU A 156 -6.06 33.36 23.98
N SER A 157 -5.36 33.85 22.95
CA SER A 157 -4.38 33.05 22.18
C SER A 157 -3.26 32.50 23.06
N THR A 158 -2.69 33.32 23.94
CA THR A 158 -1.65 32.91 24.89
C THR A 158 -2.18 31.93 25.93
N ARG A 159 -3.39 32.14 26.46
CA ARG A 159 -4.01 31.22 27.43
C ARG A 159 -4.26 29.83 26.85
N ILE A 160 -4.72 29.73 25.61
CA ILE A 160 -4.88 28.43 24.92
C ILE A 160 -3.53 27.73 24.78
N LEU A 161 -2.48 28.46 24.42
CA LEU A 161 -1.13 27.93 24.25
C LEU A 161 -0.57 27.37 25.57
N ILE A 162 -0.74 28.13 26.66
CA ILE A 162 -0.32 27.73 28.00
C ILE A 162 -1.11 26.51 28.47
N PHE A 163 -2.42 26.48 28.23
CA PHE A 163 -3.24 25.31 28.54
C PHE A 163 -2.76 24.05 27.81
N ALA A 164 -2.44 24.16 26.51
CA ALA A 164 -1.90 23.05 25.73
C ALA A 164 -0.53 22.59 26.26
N SER A 165 0.35 23.54 26.63
CA SER A 165 1.66 23.25 27.24
C SER A 165 1.52 22.57 28.61
N ASP A 166 0.64 23.08 29.48
CA ASP A 166 0.38 22.51 30.80
C ASP A 166 -0.23 21.11 30.71
N LEU A 167 -1.11 20.85 29.74
CA LEU A 167 -1.59 19.49 29.48
C LEU A 167 -0.45 18.54 29.13
N LEU A 168 0.50 18.96 28.29
CA LEU A 168 1.65 18.15 27.88
C LEU A 168 2.63 17.88 29.03
N ILE A 169 2.92 18.89 29.87
CA ILE A 169 3.99 18.82 30.89
C ILE A 169 3.45 18.37 32.26
N LYS A 170 2.37 18.97 32.74
CA LYS A 170 1.85 18.69 34.10
C LYS A 170 0.95 17.48 34.12
N LYS A 171 0.29 17.18 32.99
CA LYS A 171 -0.60 16.02 32.82
C LYS A 171 -0.05 15.01 31.81
N THR A 172 1.28 14.87 31.72
CA THR A 172 1.95 13.93 30.80
C THR A 172 1.38 12.50 30.93
N PHE A 173 1.06 12.04 32.14
CA PHE A 173 0.44 10.74 32.35
C PHE A 173 -0.96 10.61 31.71
N TYR A 174 -1.77 11.68 31.74
CA TYR A 174 -3.07 11.69 31.05
C TYR A 174 -2.92 11.80 29.54
N VAL A 175 -1.94 12.57 29.04
CA VAL A 175 -1.68 12.67 27.59
C VAL A 175 -1.16 11.34 27.04
N ILE A 176 -0.22 10.69 27.74
CA ILE A 176 0.27 9.36 27.38
C ILE A 176 -0.85 8.32 27.55
N GLY A 177 -1.69 8.44 28.59
CA GLY A 177 -2.82 7.56 28.82
C GLY A 177 -3.90 7.67 27.74
N VAL A 178 -4.29 8.90 27.36
CA VAL A 178 -5.26 9.15 26.28
C VAL A 178 -4.65 8.83 24.92
N GLY A 179 -3.40 9.21 24.66
CA GLY A 179 -2.69 8.88 23.43
C GLY A 179 -2.49 7.38 23.28
N GLY A 180 -2.14 6.68 24.37
CA GLY A 180 -2.02 5.23 24.44
C GLY A 180 -3.37 4.53 24.30
N ALA A 181 -4.43 5.06 24.91
CA ALA A 181 -5.80 4.56 24.74
C ALA A 181 -6.28 4.76 23.30
N LEU A 182 -6.03 5.92 22.68
CA LEU A 182 -6.34 6.17 21.27
C LEU A 182 -5.51 5.28 20.34
N ALA A 183 -4.23 5.07 20.62
CA ALA A 183 -3.36 4.15 19.88
C ALA A 183 -3.84 2.69 20.03
N PHE A 184 -4.25 2.29 21.23
CA PHE A 184 -4.79 0.96 21.49
C PHE A 184 -6.16 0.77 20.84
N ILE A 185 -7.07 1.75 20.94
CA ILE A 185 -8.38 1.73 20.28
C ILE A 185 -8.21 1.74 18.77
N SER A 186 -7.35 2.58 18.20
CA SER A 186 -7.07 2.59 16.76
C SER A 186 -6.42 1.29 16.29
N TYR A 187 -5.49 0.72 17.05
CA TYR A 187 -4.92 -0.61 16.79
C TYR A 187 -6.00 -1.70 16.87
N PHE A 188 -6.86 -1.66 17.88
CA PHE A 188 -7.93 -2.64 18.10
C PHE A 188 -8.98 -2.58 16.99
N ILE A 189 -9.42 -1.37 16.61
CA ILE A 189 -10.35 -1.13 15.50
C ILE A 189 -9.69 -1.49 14.16
N TYR A 190 -8.41 -1.17 13.95
CA TYR A 190 -7.69 -1.57 12.74
C TYR A 190 -7.56 -3.10 12.62
N SER A 191 -7.30 -3.78 13.73
CA SER A 191 -7.13 -5.23 13.78
C SER A 191 -8.45 -5.99 13.58
N HIS A 192 -9.55 -5.52 14.19
CA HIS A 192 -10.86 -6.19 14.11
C HIS A 192 -11.79 -5.68 13.00
N LYS A 193 -11.65 -4.41 12.60
CA LYS A 193 -12.50 -3.74 11.60
C LYS A 193 -11.67 -2.99 10.55
N LYS A 194 -10.60 -3.64 10.07
CA LYS A 194 -9.76 -3.14 8.96
C LYS A 194 -10.59 -2.61 7.78
N SER A 195 -11.64 -3.33 7.38
CA SER A 195 -12.53 -2.92 6.29
C SER A 195 -13.26 -1.59 6.57
N PHE A 196 -13.69 -1.35 7.83
CA PHE A 196 -14.37 -0.11 8.22
C PHE A 196 -13.44 1.10 8.19
N VAL A 197 -12.22 0.96 8.74
CA VAL A 197 -11.20 2.03 8.73
C VAL A 197 -10.77 2.36 7.31
N LEU A 198 -10.53 1.33 6.49
CA LEU A 198 -10.19 1.51 5.08
C LEU A 198 -11.33 2.16 4.31
N ASN A 199 -12.58 1.79 4.55
CA ASN A 199 -13.74 2.41 3.89
C ASN A 199 -13.88 3.91 4.22
N ILE A 200 -13.62 4.32 5.47
CA ILE A 200 -13.60 5.74 5.84
C ILE A 200 -12.47 6.47 5.11
N LEU A 201 -11.25 5.92 5.14
CA LEU A 201 -10.10 6.54 4.48
C LEU A 201 -10.31 6.65 2.95
N PHE A 202 -10.91 5.61 2.35
CA PHE A 202 -11.22 5.54 0.92
C PHE A 202 -12.45 6.36 0.50
N SER A 203 -13.13 7.03 1.45
CA SER A 203 -14.29 7.89 1.18
C SER A 203 -13.92 9.35 0.89
N LEU A 204 -12.71 9.78 1.29
CA LEU A 204 -12.22 11.14 1.01
C LEU A 204 -12.09 11.35 -0.50
N PRO A 205 -12.65 12.43 -1.09
CA PRO A 205 -12.86 12.54 -2.54
C PRO A 205 -11.57 12.38 -3.38
N LEU A 206 -10.46 13.00 -2.96
CA LEU A 206 -9.15 12.89 -3.63
C LEU A 206 -8.53 11.49 -3.48
N ILE A 207 -8.64 10.90 -2.29
CA ILE A 207 -8.08 9.58 -1.97
C ILE A 207 -8.91 8.47 -2.62
N SER A 208 -10.24 8.63 -2.65
CA SER A 208 -11.19 7.68 -3.23
C SER A 208 -10.92 7.45 -4.71
N GLN A 209 -10.66 8.53 -5.45
CA GLN A 209 -10.32 8.44 -6.87
C GLN A 209 -8.98 7.75 -7.09
N LEU A 210 -7.95 8.10 -6.31
CA LEU A 210 -6.63 7.49 -6.41
C LEU A 210 -6.68 5.99 -6.09
N VAL A 211 -7.30 5.61 -4.97
CA VAL A 211 -7.44 4.20 -4.57
C VAL A 211 -8.22 3.40 -5.61
N ARG A 212 -9.26 3.99 -6.22
CA ARG A 212 -9.97 3.37 -7.34
C ARG A 212 -9.06 3.13 -8.55
N GLN A 213 -8.25 4.11 -8.93
CA GLN A 213 -7.31 3.94 -10.05
C GLN A 213 -6.25 2.88 -9.74
N ILE A 214 -5.73 2.84 -8.51
CA ILE A 214 -4.79 1.82 -8.03
C ILE A 214 -5.41 0.42 -8.14
N ASP A 215 -6.64 0.25 -7.66
CA ASP A 215 -7.36 -1.03 -7.72
C ASP A 215 -7.56 -1.50 -9.15
N LEU A 216 -8.02 -0.62 -10.05
CA LEU A 216 -8.23 -0.97 -11.45
C LEU A 216 -6.90 -1.27 -12.15
N ALA A 217 -5.82 -0.58 -11.82
CA ALA A 217 -4.48 -0.85 -12.36
C ALA A 217 -3.99 -2.25 -11.92
N ARG A 218 -4.12 -2.58 -10.64
CA ARG A 218 -3.77 -3.90 -10.08
C ARG A 218 -4.62 -5.01 -10.68
N LEU A 219 -5.93 -4.80 -10.80
CA LEU A 219 -6.86 -5.71 -11.44
C LEU A 219 -6.44 -5.99 -12.88
N SER A 220 -6.25 -4.94 -13.67
CA SER A 220 -5.91 -5.07 -15.10
C SER A 220 -4.57 -5.77 -15.29
N ARG A 221 -3.59 -5.48 -14.44
CA ARG A 221 -2.28 -6.15 -14.49
C ARG A 221 -2.34 -7.61 -14.09
N SER A 222 -3.14 -7.95 -13.07
CA SER A 222 -3.38 -9.34 -12.67
C SER A 222 -4.09 -10.12 -13.78
N LEU A 223 -5.11 -9.53 -14.40
CA LEU A 223 -5.82 -10.14 -15.51
C LEU A 223 -4.92 -10.30 -16.73
N TYR A 224 -4.10 -9.30 -17.08
CA TYR A 224 -3.11 -9.42 -18.14
C TYR A 224 -2.20 -10.63 -17.89
N LEU A 225 -1.55 -10.70 -16.72
CA LEU A 225 -0.61 -11.77 -16.41
C LEU A 225 -1.25 -13.17 -16.44
N LEU A 226 -2.45 -13.30 -15.86
CA LEU A 226 -3.15 -14.58 -15.79
C LEU A 226 -3.62 -15.02 -17.19
N LEU A 227 -4.15 -14.10 -17.99
CA LEU A 227 -4.63 -14.40 -19.35
C LEU A 227 -3.47 -14.64 -20.33
N SER A 228 -2.38 -13.87 -20.25
CA SER A 228 -1.20 -14.09 -21.09
C SER A 228 -0.51 -15.43 -20.78
N SER A 229 -0.69 -15.93 -19.57
CA SER A 229 -0.23 -17.26 -19.15
C SER A 229 -1.22 -18.38 -19.50
N GLY A 230 -2.28 -18.08 -20.25
CA GLY A 230 -3.23 -19.05 -20.77
C GLY A 230 -4.31 -19.50 -19.80
N LEU A 231 -4.46 -18.86 -18.63
CA LEU A 231 -5.53 -19.25 -17.70
C LEU A 231 -6.91 -18.79 -18.23
N PRO A 232 -7.96 -19.60 -18.03
CA PRO A 232 -9.33 -19.20 -18.36
C PRO A 232 -9.75 -17.92 -17.64
N ILE A 233 -10.50 -17.05 -18.33
CA ILE A 233 -10.96 -15.76 -17.78
C ILE A 233 -11.73 -15.90 -16.45
N THR A 234 -12.46 -16.99 -16.25
CA THR A 234 -13.20 -17.26 -15.00
C THR A 234 -12.27 -17.48 -13.81
N VAL A 235 -11.17 -18.20 -14.01
CA VAL A 235 -10.09 -18.39 -13.02
C VAL A 235 -9.33 -17.08 -12.81
N ALA A 236 -9.03 -16.37 -13.90
CA ALA A 236 -8.33 -15.10 -13.84
C ALA A 236 -9.10 -14.05 -13.01
N LEU A 237 -10.42 -13.96 -13.19
CA LEU A 237 -11.30 -13.09 -12.41
C LEU A 237 -11.36 -13.49 -10.92
N GLU A 238 -11.45 -14.78 -10.62
CA GLU A 238 -11.48 -15.29 -9.24
C GLU A 238 -10.21 -14.96 -8.45
N LEU A 239 -9.06 -15.12 -9.09
CA LEU A 239 -7.76 -14.80 -8.48
C LEU A 239 -7.57 -13.28 -8.37
N SER A 240 -7.94 -12.52 -9.41
CA SER A 240 -7.81 -11.06 -9.41
C SER A 240 -8.72 -10.37 -8.40
N ALA A 241 -9.88 -10.96 -8.06
CA ALA A 241 -10.77 -10.46 -7.02
C ALA A 241 -10.11 -10.41 -5.62
N GLN A 242 -9.06 -11.21 -5.40
CA GLN A 242 -8.36 -11.29 -4.12
C GLN A 242 -7.22 -10.26 -3.97
N VAL A 243 -6.86 -9.55 -5.05
CA VAL A 243 -5.76 -8.57 -5.09
C VAL A 243 -6.22 -7.13 -4.87
N VAL A 244 -7.48 -6.84 -5.17
CA VAL A 244 -8.04 -5.48 -5.08
C VAL A 244 -8.31 -5.07 -3.62
N MET A 245 -8.12 -3.77 -3.33
CA MET A 245 -8.26 -3.24 -1.97
C MET A 245 -9.71 -2.94 -1.61
N ARG A 246 -10.51 -2.42 -2.54
CA ARG A 246 -11.90 -2.03 -2.27
C ARG A 246 -12.84 -3.21 -2.47
N GLU A 247 -13.67 -3.45 -1.46
CA GLU A 247 -14.73 -4.47 -1.49
C GLU A 247 -15.70 -4.25 -2.67
N GLN A 248 -15.96 -2.99 -3.03
CA GLN A 248 -16.78 -2.64 -4.19
C GLN A 248 -16.17 -3.14 -5.52
N THR A 249 -14.85 -3.05 -5.66
CA THR A 249 -14.13 -3.59 -6.83
C THR A 249 -14.20 -5.12 -6.84
N ALA A 250 -14.01 -5.77 -5.69
CA ALA A 250 -14.10 -7.23 -5.58
C ALA A 250 -15.51 -7.76 -5.95
N LYS A 251 -16.57 -7.10 -5.45
CA LYS A 251 -17.96 -7.43 -5.80
C LYS A 251 -18.23 -7.28 -7.29
N MET A 252 -17.71 -6.23 -7.92
CA MET A 252 -17.79 -6.03 -9.37
C MET A 252 -17.12 -7.17 -10.13
N ILE A 253 -15.92 -7.59 -9.72
CA ILE A 253 -15.18 -8.69 -10.38
C ILE A 253 -15.95 -10.02 -10.25
N ASN A 254 -16.44 -10.34 -9.04
CA ASN A 254 -17.21 -11.56 -8.80
C ASN A 254 -18.50 -11.61 -9.61
N ARG A 255 -19.22 -10.48 -9.71
CA ARG A 255 -20.41 -10.37 -10.55
C ARG A 255 -20.07 -10.53 -12.04
N SER A 256 -18.98 -9.93 -12.50
CA SER A 256 -18.49 -10.14 -13.88
C SER A 256 -18.16 -11.61 -14.14
N ARG A 257 -17.55 -12.31 -13.17
CA ARG A 257 -17.27 -13.75 -13.26
C ARG A 257 -18.56 -14.57 -13.38
N GLU A 258 -19.58 -14.30 -12.56
CA GLU A 258 -20.89 -14.96 -12.64
C GLU A 258 -21.57 -14.73 -14.00
N MET A 259 -21.48 -13.52 -14.56
CA MET A 259 -22.01 -13.22 -15.88
C MET A 259 -21.31 -14.03 -16.98
N VAL A 260 -19.97 -14.12 -16.94
CA VAL A 260 -19.20 -14.92 -17.90
C VAL A 260 -19.52 -16.41 -17.76
N LEU A 261 -19.64 -16.93 -16.53
CA LEU A 261 -20.07 -18.32 -16.30
C LEU A 261 -21.46 -18.61 -16.85
N SER A 262 -22.33 -17.59 -16.91
CA SER A 262 -23.67 -17.67 -17.48
C SER A 262 -23.69 -17.46 -19.01
N GLY A 263 -22.54 -17.40 -19.67
CA GLY A 263 -22.42 -17.20 -21.12
C GLY A 263 -22.60 -15.75 -21.58
N LYS A 264 -22.68 -14.78 -20.66
CA LYS A 264 -22.77 -13.35 -21.00
C LYS A 264 -21.39 -12.74 -21.23
N LYS A 265 -21.38 -11.59 -21.87
CA LYS A 265 -20.16 -10.84 -22.18
C LYS A 265 -19.48 -10.27 -20.93
N LEU A 266 -18.16 -10.35 -20.86
CA LEU A 266 -17.33 -9.71 -19.83
C LEU A 266 -17.55 -8.19 -19.81
N SER A 267 -17.64 -7.58 -20.99
CA SER A 267 -17.88 -6.13 -21.13
C SER A 267 -19.21 -5.68 -20.50
N GLU A 268 -20.25 -6.52 -20.51
CA GLU A 268 -21.51 -6.27 -19.81
C GLU A 268 -21.33 -6.32 -18.29
N GLY A 269 -20.54 -7.29 -17.83
CA GLY A 269 -20.04 -7.42 -16.45
C GLY A 269 -19.58 -6.09 -15.88
N PHE A 270 -18.58 -5.52 -16.54
CA PHE A 270 -17.95 -4.28 -16.13
C PHE A 270 -18.87 -3.05 -16.36
N ARG A 271 -19.73 -3.04 -17.39
CA ARG A 271 -20.66 -1.91 -17.64
C ARG A 271 -21.67 -1.68 -16.53
N THR A 272 -22.04 -2.70 -15.75
CA THR A 272 -22.96 -2.51 -14.61
C THR A 272 -22.41 -1.56 -13.54
N SER A 273 -21.10 -1.32 -13.53
CA SER A 273 -20.39 -0.42 -12.62
C SER A 273 -19.91 0.89 -13.28
N LYS A 274 -20.62 1.39 -14.30
CA LYS A 274 -20.26 2.57 -15.13
C LYS A 274 -19.72 3.79 -14.35
N LYS A 275 -20.23 4.10 -13.16
CA LYS A 275 -19.75 5.25 -12.36
C LYS A 275 -18.31 5.08 -11.83
N SER A 276 -17.77 3.86 -11.85
CA SER A 276 -16.46 3.53 -11.25
C SER A 276 -15.37 3.19 -12.28
N LEU A 277 -15.69 3.07 -13.56
CA LEU A 277 -14.77 2.61 -14.60
C LEU A 277 -14.53 3.70 -15.65
N PRO A 278 -13.27 3.97 -16.04
CA PRO A 278 -12.98 4.82 -17.18
C PRO A 278 -13.59 4.25 -18.47
N THR A 279 -14.18 5.11 -19.30
CA THR A 279 -14.83 4.69 -20.56
C THR A 279 -13.89 3.88 -21.46
N ILE A 280 -12.63 4.30 -21.57
CA ILE A 280 -11.61 3.61 -22.37
C ILE A 280 -11.39 2.16 -21.93
N MET A 281 -11.46 1.86 -20.63
CA MET A 281 -11.35 0.50 -20.11
C MET A 281 -12.49 -0.38 -20.63
N THR A 282 -13.73 0.11 -20.59
CA THR A 282 -14.88 -0.66 -21.12
C THR A 282 -14.80 -0.91 -22.62
N ARG A 283 -14.22 0.04 -23.38
CA ARG A 283 -14.03 -0.08 -24.84
C ARG A 283 -12.94 -1.08 -25.19
N LEU A 284 -11.82 -1.05 -24.49
CA LEU A 284 -10.74 -2.02 -24.67
C LEU A 284 -11.18 -3.44 -24.30
N ILE A 285 -11.95 -3.61 -23.21
CA ILE A 285 -12.53 -4.92 -22.85
C ILE A 285 -13.47 -5.41 -23.98
N GLU A 286 -14.36 -4.55 -24.48
CA GLU A 286 -15.28 -4.92 -25.56
C GLU A 286 -14.54 -5.29 -26.85
N ALA A 287 -13.47 -4.55 -27.20
CA ALA A 287 -12.64 -4.85 -28.36
C ALA A 287 -11.91 -6.20 -28.18
N GLY A 288 -11.23 -6.40 -27.05
CA GLY A 288 -10.52 -7.64 -26.75
C GLY A 288 -11.42 -8.86 -26.67
N GLU A 289 -12.65 -8.70 -26.18
CA GLU A 289 -13.65 -9.75 -26.17
C GLU A 289 -14.10 -10.15 -27.58
N LYS A 290 -14.26 -9.18 -28.48
CA LYS A 290 -14.63 -9.43 -29.89
C LYS A 290 -13.48 -10.05 -30.69
N SER A 291 -12.24 -9.64 -30.45
CA SER A 291 -11.06 -10.12 -31.16
C SER A 291 -10.40 -11.34 -30.52
N GLY A 292 -10.87 -11.78 -29.36
CA GLY A 292 -10.24 -12.86 -28.58
C GLY A 292 -8.90 -12.48 -27.94
N SER A 293 -8.56 -11.19 -27.89
CA SER A 293 -7.28 -10.67 -27.36
C SER A 293 -7.49 -9.85 -26.08
N LEU A 294 -8.13 -10.47 -25.08
CA LEU A 294 -8.37 -9.86 -23.77
C LEU A 294 -7.08 -9.60 -23.00
N ASP A 295 -6.10 -10.49 -23.13
CA ASP A 295 -4.73 -10.35 -22.61
C ASP A 295 -4.10 -9.01 -23.03
N LYS A 296 -4.03 -8.73 -24.34
CA LYS A 296 -3.49 -7.48 -24.88
C LYS A 296 -4.30 -6.27 -24.43
N SER A 297 -5.62 -6.42 -24.37
CA SER A 297 -6.50 -5.34 -23.92
C SER A 297 -6.24 -4.97 -22.46
N PHE A 298 -6.07 -5.97 -21.58
CA PHE A 298 -5.73 -5.73 -20.18
C PHE A 298 -4.30 -5.22 -19.97
N GLN A 299 -3.37 -5.55 -20.87
CA GLN A 299 -2.04 -4.94 -20.90
C GLN A 299 -2.13 -3.42 -21.14
N GLU A 300 -2.85 -3.00 -22.18
CA GLU A 300 -3.06 -1.59 -22.50
C GLU A 300 -3.80 -0.84 -21.38
N ILE A 301 -4.84 -1.45 -20.82
CA ILE A 301 -5.56 -0.89 -19.68
C ILE A 301 -4.63 -0.73 -18.47
N SER A 302 -3.80 -1.74 -18.18
CA SER A 302 -2.82 -1.69 -17.07
C SER A 302 -1.83 -0.54 -17.26
N ASN A 303 -1.29 -0.37 -18.47
CA ASN A 303 -0.34 0.71 -18.78
C ASN A 303 -0.99 2.09 -18.61
N PHE A 304 -2.18 2.26 -19.20
CA PHE A 304 -2.95 3.51 -19.11
C PHE A 304 -3.33 3.88 -17.68
N LEU A 305 -3.80 2.92 -16.88
CA LEU A 305 -4.17 3.16 -15.48
C LEU A 305 -2.93 3.39 -14.60
N SER A 306 -1.84 2.67 -14.83
CA SER A 306 -0.59 2.88 -14.09
C SER A 306 -0.03 4.29 -14.33
N TYR A 307 -0.13 4.79 -15.57
CA TYR A 307 0.20 6.17 -15.90
C TYR A 307 -0.70 7.18 -15.17
N GLN A 308 -2.02 6.97 -15.16
CA GLN A 308 -2.96 7.83 -14.43
C GLN A 308 -2.72 7.84 -12.92
N VAL A 309 -2.38 6.70 -12.32
CA VAL A 309 -2.02 6.62 -10.90
C VAL A 309 -0.78 7.46 -10.63
N ALA A 310 0.27 7.32 -11.44
CA ALA A 310 1.50 8.10 -11.27
C ALA A 310 1.24 9.61 -11.38
N ASN A 311 0.43 10.03 -12.35
CA ASN A 311 0.07 11.44 -12.50
C ASN A 311 -0.79 11.95 -11.34
N SER A 312 -1.76 11.16 -10.88
CA SER A 312 -2.62 11.54 -9.75
C SER A 312 -1.83 11.64 -8.45
N LEU A 313 -0.87 10.74 -8.22
CA LEU A 313 0.07 10.84 -7.10
C LEU A 313 0.85 12.16 -7.16
N LYS A 314 1.42 12.49 -8.32
CA LYS A 314 2.15 13.75 -8.51
C LYS A 314 1.27 14.97 -8.21
N THR A 315 0.05 15.00 -8.74
CA THR A 315 -0.91 16.10 -8.49
C THR A 315 -1.25 16.21 -7.01
N ILE A 316 -1.51 15.09 -6.33
CA ILE A 316 -1.81 15.09 -4.89
C ILE A 316 -0.61 15.60 -4.10
N THR A 317 0.60 15.13 -4.38
CA THR A 317 1.82 15.59 -3.69
C THR A 317 2.03 17.10 -3.86
N VAL A 318 1.86 17.62 -5.08
CA VAL A 318 1.99 19.06 -5.37
C VAL A 318 0.90 19.89 -4.68
N LEU A 319 -0.34 19.41 -4.59
CA LEU A 319 -1.43 20.13 -3.92
C LEU A 319 -1.31 20.10 -2.39
N VAL A 320 -0.76 19.02 -1.83
CA VAL A 320 -0.56 18.89 -0.38
C VAL A 320 0.46 19.91 0.14
N GLU A 321 1.48 20.25 -0.66
CA GLU A 321 2.54 21.17 -0.24
C GLU A 321 2.03 22.59 0.12
N PRO A 322 1.27 23.31 -0.73
CA PRO A 322 0.70 24.62 -0.36
C PRO A 322 -0.23 24.55 0.85
N VAL A 323 -1.06 23.51 0.95
CA VAL A 323 -1.96 23.34 2.09
C VAL A 323 -1.17 23.16 3.38
N MET A 324 -0.09 22.38 3.34
CA MET A 324 0.83 22.19 4.45
C MET A 324 1.54 23.50 4.81
N LEU A 325 2.07 24.25 3.84
CA LEU A 325 2.75 25.52 4.07
C LEU A 325 1.83 26.56 4.71
N VAL A 326 0.58 26.69 4.21
CA VAL A 326 -0.42 27.59 4.80
C VAL A 326 -0.78 27.13 6.22
N GLY A 327 -1.01 25.83 6.44
CA GLY A 327 -1.32 25.29 7.76
C GLY A 327 -0.20 25.51 8.77
N ILE A 328 1.04 25.27 8.37
CA ILE A 328 2.25 25.49 9.18
C ILE A 328 2.41 26.98 9.46
N GLY A 329 2.28 27.84 8.44
CA GLY A 329 2.39 29.28 8.58
C GLY A 329 1.34 29.85 9.54
N LEU A 330 0.09 29.38 9.46
CA LEU A 330 -0.97 29.76 10.39
C LEU A 330 -0.67 29.27 11.81
N ALA A 331 -0.20 28.04 11.98
CA ALA A 331 0.14 27.51 13.30
C ALA A 331 1.33 28.24 13.94
N VAL A 332 2.40 28.47 13.19
CA VAL A 332 3.57 29.22 13.67
C VAL A 332 3.21 30.69 13.91
N GLY A 333 2.46 31.31 12.99
CA GLY A 333 2.02 32.70 13.13
C GLY A 333 1.13 32.91 14.37
N THR A 334 0.18 32.00 14.61
CA THR A 334 -0.65 32.04 15.84
C THR A 334 0.18 31.82 17.10
N MET A 335 1.18 30.92 17.06
CA MET A 335 2.15 30.77 18.17
C MET A 335 2.93 32.06 18.42
N MET A 336 3.46 32.68 17.37
CA MET A 336 4.23 33.92 17.49
C MET A 336 3.37 35.04 18.07
N MET A 337 2.13 35.21 17.61
CA MET A 337 1.19 36.18 18.19
C MET A 337 0.89 35.89 19.66
N ALA A 338 0.71 34.62 20.03
CA ALA A 338 0.48 34.22 21.41
C ALA A 338 1.68 34.53 22.32
N ILE A 339 2.91 34.43 21.82
CA ILE A 339 4.14 34.70 22.56
C ILE A 339 4.44 36.20 22.63
N ILE A 340 4.36 36.89 21.49
CA ILE A 340 4.81 38.27 21.34
C ILE A 340 3.74 39.28 21.81
N GLY A 341 2.45 38.96 21.68
CA GLY A 341 1.34 39.84 22.06
C GLY A 341 1.43 40.38 23.50
N PRO A 342 1.62 39.53 24.53
CA PRO A 342 1.80 39.99 25.91
C PRO A 342 3.02 40.92 26.09
N ILE A 343 4.11 40.69 25.35
CA ILE A 343 5.34 41.49 25.41
C ILE A 343 5.07 42.93 24.93
N TYR A 344 4.32 43.12 23.85
CA TYR A 344 3.94 44.47 23.40
C TYR A 344 2.98 45.16 24.37
N GLY A 345 2.04 44.43 24.97
CA GLY A 345 1.14 44.96 26.00
C GLY A 345 1.91 45.52 27.20
N LEU A 346 3.00 44.85 27.59
CA LEU A 346 3.92 45.29 28.64
C LEU A 346 4.66 46.58 28.27
N VAL A 347 5.28 46.65 27.08
CA VAL A 347 6.02 47.84 26.63
C VAL A 347 5.12 49.06 26.51
N GLY A 348 3.87 48.88 26.08
CA GLY A 348 2.87 49.96 25.99
C GLY A 348 2.48 50.56 27.34
N GLN A 349 2.47 49.75 28.41
CA GLN A 349 2.15 50.23 29.77
C GLN A 349 3.34 50.92 30.45
N VAL A 350 4.58 50.59 30.07
CA VAL A 350 5.80 51.20 30.63
C VAL A 350 5.99 52.67 30.19
N LYS A 351 5.34 53.10 29.11
CA LYS A 351 5.44 54.49 28.60
C LYS A 351 4.57 55.53 29.32
N PHE A 352 3.77 55.14 30.31
CA PHE A 352 2.86 56.05 31.04
C PHE A 352 3.17 56.19 32.53
N ARG A 353 4.42 55.95 32.96
CA ARG A 353 4.88 56.29 34.30
C ARG A 353 6.08 57.22 34.28
#